data_AF-A0A7X7B1Z3-F1
#
_entry.id   AF-A0A7X7B1Z3-F1
#
_cell.length_a   1.000
_cell.length_b   1.000
_cell.length_c   1.000
_cell.angle_alpha   90.00
_cell.angle_beta   90.00
_cell.angle_gamma   90.00
#
_symmetry.space_group_name_H-M   'P 1'
#
loop_
_entity.id
_entity.type
_entity.pdbx_description
1 polymer ?
#
loop_
_entity_poly.entity_id
_entity_poly.type
_entity_poly.pdbx_seq_one_letter_code
_entity_poly.pdbx_strand_id
1 'polypeptide(L)'
;NCSTLDDIIEIQQELIEQGYLKKKKIKTPKKNTAQPLQFKSHDGFTIYVGKNNRQNDILTKRAKPEDIWLHTKNLPGSHVIIECHGKTISDSTLEEAGCLAAYFSKARDGNKVPVDYTFAKNVRKPVGAKPGFVIYDNYKTIFVNPKCSQTENLPF
;
A
#
# COMPACT_ATOMS: atom_id res chain seq x y z
N ASN A 1 -4.08 -11.43 11.07
CA ASN A 1 -3.85 -10.83 12.36
C ASN A 1 -3.36 -9.44 12.07
N CYS A 2 -4.22 -8.59 11.49
CA CYS A 2 -3.83 -7.22 11.14
C CYS A 2 -4.46 -6.21 12.11
N SER A 3 -4.10 -6.34 13.39
CA SER A 3 -4.55 -5.43 14.45
C SER A 3 -3.53 -5.39 15.59
N THR A 4 -2.24 -5.35 15.25
CA THR A 4 -1.19 -5.17 16.28
C THR A 4 -1.31 -3.79 16.90
N LEU A 5 -1.22 -3.72 18.24
CA LEU A 5 -1.29 -2.47 19.02
C LEU A 5 -0.38 -1.37 18.45
N ASP A 6 0.77 -1.75 17.90
CA ASP A 6 1.72 -0.83 17.28
C ASP A 6 1.16 -0.12 16.03
N ASP A 7 0.39 -0.80 15.18
CA ASP A 7 -0.23 -0.19 13.99
C ASP A 7 -1.28 0.85 14.41
N ILE A 8 -2.05 0.56 15.47
CA ILE A 8 -3.06 1.48 16.03
C ILE A 8 -2.39 2.72 16.63
N ILE A 9 -1.27 2.54 17.33
CA ILE A 9 -0.49 3.65 17.90
C ILE A 9 0.07 4.54 16.79
N GLU A 10 0.55 3.97 15.69
CA GLU A 10 1.07 4.73 14.55
C GLU A 10 -0.03 5.57 13.87
N ILE A 11 -1.22 5.00 13.68
CA ILE A 11 -2.38 5.73 13.13
C ILE A 11 -2.79 6.87 14.08
N GLN A 12 -2.81 6.63 15.40
CA GLN A 12 -3.11 7.68 16.37
C GLN A 12 -2.10 8.82 16.34
N GLN A 13 -0.81 8.51 16.20
CA GLN A 13 0.24 9.53 16.06
C GLN A 13 0.05 10.37 14.79
N GLU A 14 -0.28 9.74 13.66
CA GLU A 14 -0.58 10.44 12.41
C GLU A 14 -1.75 11.43 12.58
N LEU A 15 -2.84 10.99 13.23
CA LEU A 15 -4.02 11.81 13.48
C LEU A 15 -3.72 12.99 14.42
N ILE A 16 -2.81 12.82 15.38
CA ILE A 16 -2.34 13.91 16.26
C ILE A 16 -1.48 14.92 15.46
N GLU A 17 -0.57 14.44 14.62
CA GLU A 17 0.28 15.31 13.78
C GLU A 17 -0.55 16.13 12.78
N GLN A 18 -1.62 15.55 12.24
CA GLN A 18 -2.55 16.23 11.35
C GLN A 18 -3.56 17.13 12.08
N GLY A 19 -3.53 17.19 13.42
CA GLY A 19 -4.38 18.05 14.23
C GLY A 19 -5.81 17.54 14.44
N TYR A 20 -6.13 16.32 14.01
CA TYR A 20 -7.44 15.70 14.21
C TYR A 20 -7.66 15.20 15.65
N LEU A 21 -6.59 14.95 16.40
CA LEU A 21 -6.64 14.52 17.80
C LEU A 21 -5.83 15.45 18.73
N LYS A 22 -6.40 15.82 19.88
CA LYS A 22 -5.67 16.54 20.93
C LYS A 22 -4.68 15.62 21.64
N LYS A 23 -3.41 16.05 21.69
CA LYS A 23 -2.27 15.31 22.25
C LYS A 23 -2.47 15.05 23.76
N LYS A 24 -2.88 13.84 24.16
CA LYS A 24 -2.68 13.39 25.55
C LYS A 24 -1.18 13.13 25.74
N LYS A 25 -0.59 13.65 26.82
CA LYS A 25 0.82 13.39 27.20
C LYS A 25 1.00 11.90 27.53
N ILE A 26 1.15 11.06 26.51
CA ILE A 26 1.60 9.68 26.68
C ILE A 26 3.07 9.67 26.27
N LYS A 27 3.96 9.35 27.21
CA LYS A 27 5.38 9.11 26.92
C LYS A 27 5.48 7.77 26.17
N THR A 28 5.39 7.79 24.84
CA THR A 28 5.66 6.60 24.02
C THR A 28 7.15 6.55 23.67
N PRO A 29 7.82 5.39 23.85
CA PRO A 29 9.21 5.22 23.47
C PRO A 29 9.36 5.41 21.95
N LYS A 30 10.50 5.98 21.50
CA LYS A 30 10.89 5.96 20.09
C LYS A 30 11.01 4.49 19.66
N LYS A 31 9.98 3.93 19.03
CA LYS A 31 10.02 2.57 18.51
C LYS A 31 9.86 2.59 16.99
N ASN A 32 10.73 1.79 16.39
CA ASN A 32 10.93 1.52 14.98
C ASN A 32 9.65 1.72 14.16
N THR A 33 9.74 2.57 13.12
CA THR A 33 8.72 2.68 12.08
C THR A 33 8.32 1.27 11.65
N ALA A 34 7.07 0.87 11.89
CA ALA A 34 6.59 -0.44 11.50
C ALA A 34 6.89 -0.62 10.02
N GLN A 35 7.64 -1.68 9.70
CA GLN A 35 8.04 -1.89 8.32
C GLN A 35 6.79 -2.20 7.50
N PRO A 36 6.73 -1.73 6.24
CA PRO A 36 5.65 -2.11 5.34
C PRO A 36 5.57 -3.63 5.24
N LEU A 37 4.36 -4.16 5.04
CA LEU A 37 4.18 -5.59 4.83
C LEU A 37 4.95 -6.01 3.57
N GLN A 38 5.60 -7.16 3.64
CA GLN A 38 6.44 -7.68 2.58
C GLN A 38 5.90 -9.05 2.19
N PHE A 39 5.63 -9.24 0.90
CA PHE A 39 5.19 -10.49 0.31
C PHE A 39 6.14 -10.88 -0.81
N LYS A 40 6.17 -12.17 -1.12
CA LYS A 40 6.88 -12.69 -2.29
C LYS A 40 5.86 -13.24 -3.25
N SER A 41 5.90 -12.75 -4.49
CA SER A 41 5.15 -13.33 -5.60
C SER A 41 5.64 -14.74 -5.91
N HIS A 42 4.84 -15.49 -6.66
CA HIS A 42 5.22 -16.82 -7.14
C HIS A 42 6.52 -16.82 -7.96
N ASP A 43 6.76 -15.74 -8.71
CA ASP A 43 7.95 -15.56 -9.55
C ASP A 43 9.18 -15.05 -8.75
N GLY A 44 9.03 -14.85 -7.44
CA GLY A 44 10.11 -14.42 -6.55
C GLY A 44 10.34 -12.91 -6.48
N PHE A 45 9.47 -12.09 -7.08
CA PHE A 45 9.48 -10.63 -6.89
C PHE A 45 8.97 -10.25 -5.51
N THR A 46 9.58 -9.22 -4.94
CA THR A 46 9.15 -8.66 -3.64
C THR A 46 8.02 -7.67 -3.86
N ILE A 47 6.93 -7.85 -3.11
CA ILE A 47 5.77 -6.96 -3.10
C ILE A 47 5.69 -6.29 -1.74
N TYR A 48 5.63 -4.96 -1.72
CA TYR A 48 5.48 -4.16 -0.51
C TYR A 48 4.07 -3.59 -0.41
N VAL A 49 3.47 -3.65 0.78
CA VAL A 49 2.12 -3.12 1.06
C VAL A 49 2.19 -2.19 2.27
N GLY A 50 1.74 -0.94 2.09
CA GLY A 50 1.72 0.03 3.19
C GLY A 50 0.49 -0.15 4.08
N LYS A 51 0.67 -0.14 5.41
CA LYS A 51 -0.45 -0.31 6.36
C LYS A 51 -1.18 0.98 6.71
N ASN A 52 -0.53 2.14 6.53
CA ASN A 52 -1.06 3.46 6.86
C ASN A 52 -0.55 4.51 5.87
N ASN A 53 -1.08 5.73 5.94
CA ASN A 53 -0.77 6.77 4.97
C ASN A 53 0.71 7.21 5.02
N ARG A 54 1.32 7.17 6.21
CA ARG A 54 2.74 7.47 6.40
C ARG A 54 3.62 6.44 5.70
N GLN A 55 3.35 5.15 5.90
CA GLN A 55 4.04 4.06 5.21
C GLN A 55 3.80 4.11 3.71
N ASN A 56 2.58 4.42 3.26
CA ASN A 56 2.27 4.61 1.84
C ASN A 56 3.16 5.70 1.21
N ASP A 57 3.32 6.84 1.89
CA ASP A 57 4.19 7.92 1.43
C ASP A 57 5.67 7.49 1.39
N ILE A 58 6.14 6.79 2.43
CA ILE A 58 7.52 6.27 2.49
C ILE A 58 7.77 5.25 1.38
N LEU A 59 6.85 4.31 1.16
CA LEU A 59 6.93 3.30 0.11
C LEU A 59 7.00 3.95 -1.26
N THR A 60 6.07 4.85 -1.54
CA THR A 60 5.99 5.52 -2.85
C THR A 60 7.25 6.33 -3.13
N LYS A 61 7.85 6.96 -2.11
CA LYS A 61 9.12 7.69 -2.23
C LYS A 61 10.34 6.79 -2.37
N ARG A 62 10.33 5.60 -1.77
CA ARG A 62 11.45 4.65 -1.81
C ARG A 62 11.48 3.86 -3.12
N ALA A 63 10.34 3.73 -3.80
CA ALA A 63 10.21 3.01 -5.05
C ALA A 63 11.13 3.58 -6.13
N LYS A 64 11.71 2.68 -6.92
CA LYS A 64 12.51 3.06 -8.08
C LYS A 64 11.60 3.41 -9.25
N PRO A 65 12.05 4.25 -10.20
CA PRO A 65 11.27 4.64 -11.38
C PRO A 65 10.71 3.46 -12.21
N GLU A 66 11.40 2.32 -12.17
CA GLU A 66 11.07 1.09 -12.91
C GLU A 66 10.13 0.15 -12.16
N ASP A 67 9.91 0.39 -10.86
CA ASP A 67 9.01 -0.42 -10.06
C ASP A 67 7.55 -0.12 -10.41
N ILE A 68 6.68 -1.08 -10.15
CA ILE A 68 5.25 -0.97 -10.46
C ILE A 68 4.51 -0.62 -9.18
N TRP A 69 3.76 0.46 -9.24
CA TRP A 69 2.88 0.93 -8.19
C TRP A 69 1.44 0.56 -8.52
N LEU A 70 0.69 0.09 -7.50
CA LEU A 70 -0.70 -0.30 -7.60
C LEU A 70 -1.54 0.33 -6.48
N HIS A 71 -2.79 0.66 -6.81
CA HIS A 71 -3.77 1.20 -5.86
C HIS A 71 -5.20 0.97 -6.34
N THR A 72 -6.13 0.86 -5.40
CA THR A 72 -7.55 0.70 -5.73
C THR A 72 -8.16 1.96 -6.33
N LYS A 73 -8.78 1.82 -7.49
CA LYS A 73 -9.38 2.95 -8.21
C LYS A 73 -10.50 3.58 -7.40
N ASN A 74 -10.45 4.90 -7.22
CA ASN A 74 -11.47 5.72 -6.56
C ASN A 74 -11.81 5.33 -5.10
N LEU A 75 -11.04 4.45 -4.48
CA LEU A 75 -11.29 3.96 -3.13
C LEU A 75 -10.07 4.13 -2.25
N PRO A 76 -10.25 4.47 -0.96
CA PRO A 76 -9.14 4.50 -0.02
C PRO A 76 -8.63 3.07 0.22
N GLY A 77 -7.32 2.91 0.12
CA GLY A 77 -6.62 1.65 0.25
C GLY A 77 -5.12 1.84 0.34
N SER A 78 -4.42 0.75 0.61
CA SER A 78 -2.97 0.71 0.71
C SER A 78 -2.26 0.91 -0.63
N HIS A 79 -1.09 1.55 -0.59
CA HIS A 79 -0.20 1.57 -1.75
C HIS A 79 0.57 0.26 -1.80
N VAL A 80 0.59 -0.36 -2.98
CA VAL A 80 1.31 -1.60 -3.23
C VAL A 80 2.40 -1.35 -4.26
N ILE A 81 3.59 -1.87 -4.01
CA ILE A 81 4.75 -1.68 -4.89
C ILE A 81 5.41 -3.01 -5.17
N ILE A 82 5.61 -3.33 -6.44
CA ILE A 82 6.34 -4.51 -6.90
C ILE A 82 7.75 -4.07 -7.27
N GLU A 83 8.74 -4.61 -6.56
CA GLU A 83 10.15 -4.34 -6.85
C GLU A 83 10.57 -5.16 -8.08
N CYS A 84 10.68 -4.48 -9.23
CA CYS A 84 10.87 -5.15 -10.52
C CYS A 84 12.37 -5.32 -10.84
N HIS A 85 13.25 -4.51 -10.25
CA HIS A 85 14.69 -4.47 -10.54
C HIS A 85 15.01 -4.42 -12.06
N GLY A 86 14.18 -3.72 -12.84
CA GLY A 86 14.32 -3.62 -14.31
C GLY A 86 13.89 -4.85 -15.10
N LYS A 87 13.28 -5.86 -14.46
CA LYS A 87 12.71 -7.04 -15.12
C LYS A 87 11.24 -6.82 -15.46
N THR A 88 10.78 -7.48 -16.53
CA THR A 88 9.35 -7.59 -16.84
C THR A 88 8.68 -8.54 -15.85
N ILE A 89 7.63 -8.07 -15.19
CA ILE A 89 6.79 -8.92 -14.34
C ILE A 89 5.82 -9.74 -15.20
N SER A 90 5.43 -10.91 -14.70
CA SER A 90 4.35 -11.69 -15.29
C SER A 90 2.99 -11.09 -14.93
N ASP A 91 1.96 -11.43 -15.71
CA ASP A 91 0.57 -11.06 -15.39
C ASP A 91 0.14 -11.70 -14.06
N SER A 92 0.66 -12.89 -13.72
CA SER A 92 0.41 -13.54 -12.43
C SER A 92 0.88 -12.67 -11.26
N THR A 93 2.14 -12.20 -11.29
CA THR A 93 2.68 -11.33 -10.23
C THR A 93 1.89 -10.01 -10.12
N LEU A 94 1.43 -9.47 -11.26
CA LEU A 94 0.60 -8.27 -11.28
C LEU A 94 -0.77 -8.50 -10.63
N GLU A 95 -1.43 -9.61 -10.96
CA GLU A 95 -2.70 -10.01 -10.36
C GLU A 95 -2.57 -10.24 -8.85
N GLU A 96 -1.52 -10.94 -8.41
CA GLU A 96 -1.22 -11.18 -6.99
C GLU A 96 -1.09 -9.86 -6.20
N ALA A 97 -0.32 -8.91 -6.73
CA ALA A 97 -0.16 -7.58 -6.12
C ALA A 97 -1.47 -6.79 -6.15
N GLY A 98 -2.25 -6.89 -7.23
CA GLY A 98 -3.56 -6.27 -7.34
C GLY A 98 -4.53 -6.80 -6.29
N CYS A 99 -4.53 -8.11 -6.06
CA CYS A 99 -5.37 -8.73 -5.03
C CYS A 99 -5.01 -8.21 -3.63
N LEU A 100 -3.72 -8.06 -3.33
CA LEU A 100 -3.26 -7.43 -2.09
C LEU A 100 -3.76 -5.98 -1.97
N ALA A 101 -3.65 -5.18 -3.05
CA ALA A 101 -4.16 -3.81 -3.05
C ALA A 101 -5.66 -3.76 -2.77
N ALA A 102 -6.43 -4.66 -3.39
CA ALA A 102 -7.87 -4.76 -3.18
C ALA A 102 -8.23 -5.25 -1.78
N TYR A 103 -7.48 -6.22 -1.22
CA TYR A 103 -7.68 -6.76 0.12
C TYR A 103 -7.40 -5.72 1.22
N PHE A 104 -6.34 -4.94 1.09
CA PHE A 104 -5.99 -3.86 2.02
C PHE A 104 -6.68 -2.53 1.67
N SER A 105 -7.88 -2.60 1.10
CA SER A 105 -8.71 -1.44 0.79
C SER A 105 -10.11 -1.57 1.37
N LYS A 106 -10.91 -0.51 1.23
CA LYS A 106 -12.35 -0.60 1.52
C LYS A 106 -13.12 -1.59 0.63
N ALA A 107 -12.52 -2.04 -0.47
CA ALA A 107 -13.13 -2.98 -1.41
C ALA A 107 -12.88 -4.46 -1.07
N ARG A 108 -12.36 -4.78 0.13
CA ARG A 108 -12.04 -6.16 0.57
C ARG A 108 -13.14 -7.20 0.38
N ASP A 109 -14.41 -6.81 0.51
CA ASP A 109 -15.57 -7.69 0.35
C ASP A 109 -16.24 -7.54 -1.03
N GLY A 110 -15.65 -6.71 -1.90
CA GLY A 110 -16.11 -6.52 -3.28
C GLY A 110 -15.72 -7.68 -4.18
N ASN A 111 -16.39 -7.76 -5.34
CA ASN A 111 -16.05 -8.70 -6.40
C ASN A 111 -15.64 -7.90 -7.65
N LYS A 112 -14.59 -8.34 -8.36
CA LYS A 112 -13.99 -7.64 -9.50
C LYS A 112 -13.68 -6.16 -9.18
N VAL A 113 -12.81 -5.95 -8.20
CA VAL A 113 -12.36 -4.62 -7.78
C VAL A 113 -11.40 -4.06 -8.84
N PRO A 114 -11.63 -2.82 -9.33
CA PRO A 114 -10.69 -2.15 -10.22
C PRO A 114 -9.46 -1.68 -9.45
N VAL A 115 -8.29 -2.12 -9.88
CA VAL A 115 -6.99 -1.70 -9.35
C VAL A 115 -6.21 -1.03 -10.47
N ASP A 116 -5.79 0.20 -10.24
CA ASP A 116 -4.95 0.94 -11.16
C ASP A 116 -3.49 0.61 -10.87
N TYR A 117 -2.71 0.39 -11.92
CA TYR A 117 -1.27 0.17 -11.84
C TYR A 117 -0.54 1.04 -12.85
N THR A 118 0.64 1.51 -12.46
CA THR A 118 1.52 2.32 -13.29
C THR A 118 2.96 2.19 -12.79
N PHE A 119 3.93 2.67 -13.56
CA PHE A 119 5.30 2.77 -13.06
C PHE A 119 5.39 3.84 -11.97
N ALA A 120 6.19 3.61 -10.93
CA ALA A 120 6.37 4.55 -9.83
C ALA A 120 6.88 5.93 -10.31
N LYS A 121 7.59 5.99 -11.45
CA LYS A 121 7.99 7.26 -12.09
C LYS A 121 6.82 8.16 -12.50
N ASN A 122 5.65 7.57 -12.77
CA ASN A 122 4.45 8.28 -13.15
C ASN A 122 3.65 8.74 -11.92
N VAL A 123 4.04 8.31 -10.72
CA VAL A 123 3.40 8.66 -9.46
C VAL A 123 4.17 9.82 -8.82
N ARG A 124 3.48 10.90 -8.49
CA ARG A 124 4.05 12.09 -7.89
C ARG A 124 3.24 12.56 -6.69
N LYS A 125 3.93 13.04 -5.66
CA LYS A 125 3.29 13.69 -4.51
C LYS A 125 3.34 15.21 -4.67
N PRO A 126 2.19 15.91 -4.69
CA PRO A 126 2.18 17.37 -4.68
C PRO A 126 2.76 17.93 -3.38
N VAL A 127 3.47 19.04 -3.49
CA VAL A 127 4.04 19.74 -2.33
C VAL A 127 2.90 20.22 -1.43
N GLY A 128 2.98 19.89 -0.13
CA GLY A 128 1.96 20.27 0.85
C GLY A 128 0.72 19.35 0.90
N ALA A 129 0.64 18.31 0.05
CA ALA A 129 -0.44 17.34 0.12
C ALA A 129 -0.36 16.48 1.39
N LYS A 130 -1.52 16.03 1.87
CA LYS A 130 -1.62 15.13 3.02
C LYS A 130 -0.84 13.83 2.76
N PRO A 131 -0.29 13.19 3.81
CA PRO A 131 0.29 11.84 3.70
C PRO A 131 -0.66 10.87 2.99
N GLY A 132 -0.11 9.99 2.15
CA GLY A 132 -0.88 9.05 1.33
C GLY A 132 -1.53 9.64 0.07
N PHE A 133 -1.60 10.97 -0.09
CA PHE A 133 -2.13 11.58 -1.31
C PHE A 133 -1.07 11.59 -2.43
N VAL A 134 -1.41 10.96 -3.55
CA VAL A 134 -0.56 10.88 -4.74
C VAL A 134 -1.38 11.17 -5.99
N ILE A 135 -0.72 11.75 -6.99
CA ILE A 135 -1.25 11.95 -8.33
C ILE A 135 -0.47 11.00 -9.25
N TYR A 136 -1.16 10.33 -10.14
CA TYR A 136 -0.54 9.42 -11.08
C TYR A 136 -1.17 9.53 -12.47
N ASP A 137 -0.33 9.37 -13.49
CA ASP A 137 -0.71 9.44 -14.89
C ASP A 137 -0.35 8.12 -15.61
N ASN A 138 -0.82 7.96 -16.85
CA ASN A 138 -0.50 6.81 -17.72
C ASN A 138 -0.68 5.45 -17.03
N TYR A 139 -1.78 5.30 -16.30
CA TYR A 139 -2.12 4.08 -15.60
C TYR A 139 -2.92 3.12 -16.49
N LYS A 140 -2.89 1.85 -16.11
CA LYS A 140 -3.78 0.81 -16.63
C LYS A 140 -4.61 0.26 -15.48
N THR A 141 -5.80 -0.23 -15.77
CA THR A 141 -6.69 -0.81 -14.75
C THR A 141 -6.79 -2.31 -14.97
N ILE A 142 -6.57 -3.09 -13.92
CA ILE A 142 -6.90 -4.52 -13.86
C ILE A 142 -8.11 -4.74 -12.95
N PHE A 143 -8.84 -5.82 -13.19
CA PHE A 143 -9.96 -6.23 -12.34
C PHE A 143 -9.55 -7.48 -11.58
N VAL A 144 -9.49 -7.38 -10.26
CA VAL A 144 -9.01 -8.45 -9.39
C VAL A 144 -10.06 -8.79 -8.33
N ASN A 145 -10.00 -10.01 -7.82
CA ASN A 145 -10.82 -10.42 -6.69
C ASN A 145 -9.98 -10.32 -5.41
N PRO A 146 -10.41 -9.56 -4.38
CA PRO A 146 -9.66 -9.45 -3.12
C PRO A 146 -9.38 -10.79 -2.45
N LYS A 147 -10.26 -11.78 -2.67
CA LYS A 147 -10.07 -13.18 -2.22
C LYS A 147 -9.32 -13.94 -3.30
N CYS A 148 -8.00 -13.81 -3.29
CA CYS A 148 -7.11 -14.57 -4.17
C CYS A 148 -6.19 -15.47 -3.35
N SER A 149 -5.61 -16.49 -3.97
CA SER A 149 -4.75 -17.53 -3.36
C SER A 149 -3.60 -16.97 -2.50
N GLN A 150 -3.05 -15.80 -2.84
CA GLN A 150 -2.05 -15.08 -2.03
C GLN A 150 -2.61 -14.55 -0.69
N THR A 151 -3.88 -14.16 -0.66
CA THR A 151 -4.57 -13.63 0.53
C THR A 151 -5.19 -14.72 1.40
N GLU A 152 -5.43 -15.92 0.86
CA GLU A 152 -6.03 -17.05 1.59
C GLU A 152 -5.15 -17.57 2.73
N ASN A 153 -3.82 -17.38 2.64
CA ASN A 153 -2.86 -17.79 3.67
C ASN A 153 -2.46 -16.65 4.62
N LEU A 154 -3.00 -15.44 4.44
CA LEU A 154 -2.74 -14.34 5.37
C LEU A 154 -3.60 -14.55 6.62
N PRO A 155 -3.01 -14.51 7.83
CA PRO A 155 -3.82 -14.64 9.02
C PRO A 155 -4.86 -13.50 9.06
N PHE A 156 -6.05 -13.78 9.59
CA PHE A 156 -7.15 -12.84 9.88
C PHE A 156 -6.80 -11.83 10.96
#